data_AF-A0A7Y7NWU1-F1
#
_entry.id   AF-A0A7Y7NWU1-F1
#
_cell.length_a   1.000
_cell.length_b   1.000
_cell.length_c   1.000
_cell.angle_alpha   90.00
_cell.angle_beta   90.00
_cell.angle_gamma   90.00
#
_symmetry.space_group_name_H-M   'P 1'
#
loop_
_entity.id
_entity.type
_entity.pdbx_description
1 polymer ?
#
loop_
_entity_poly.entity_id
_entity_poly.type
_entity_poly.pdbx_seq_one_letter_code
_entity_poly.pdbx_strand_id
1 'polypeptide(L)'
;METYSIILQTLALLGVVIALVTYIYSKKTSKAKFVHELNLEYNSNKKYLEIFNKIEWEGEIDLKDERFKYEAEGFFAFFEYIVYLRFNKILHDNDFNIYRYMLIRVLTCNDIKVYLKQLEDFSSERKINFPYLNLKRYSELYLK
;
A
#
# COMPACT_ATOMS: atom_id res chain seq x y z
N MET A 1 49.36 -15.89 -26.64
CA MET A 1 47.88 -15.88 -26.83
C MET A 1 47.11 -16.05 -25.52
N GLU A 2 47.62 -16.81 -24.54
CA GLU A 2 46.92 -17.06 -23.27
C GLU A 2 46.71 -15.82 -22.38
N THR A 3 47.68 -14.89 -22.33
CA THR A 3 47.57 -13.66 -21.55
C THR A 3 46.41 -12.76 -21.99
N TYR A 4 46.16 -12.66 -23.29
CA TYR A 4 45.02 -11.90 -23.82
C TYR A 4 43.67 -12.55 -23.46
N SER A 5 43.62 -13.89 -23.40
CA SER A 5 42.43 -14.63 -22.97
C SER A 5 42.10 -14.35 -21.50
N ILE A 6 43.10 -14.36 -20.62
CA ILE A 6 42.94 -14.09 -19.18
C ILE A 6 42.49 -12.64 -18.95
N ILE A 7 43.08 -11.67 -19.66
CA ILE A 7 42.68 -10.26 -19.58
C ILE A 7 41.23 -10.07 -20.02
N LEU A 8 40.82 -10.71 -21.13
CA LEU A 8 39.43 -10.64 -21.61
C LEU A 8 38.43 -11.24 -20.62
N GLN A 9 38.76 -12.40 -20.04
CA GLN A 9 37.92 -13.04 -19.02
C GLN A 9 37.77 -12.18 -17.77
N THR A 10 38.86 -11.53 -17.35
CA THR A 10 38.84 -10.63 -16.18
C THR A 10 38.00 -9.38 -16.44
N LEU A 11 38.10 -8.79 -17.64
CA LEU A 11 37.28 -7.66 -18.05
C LEU A 11 35.79 -8.03 -18.19
N ALA A 12 35.48 -9.20 -18.72
CA ALA A 12 34.11 -9.69 -18.80
C ALA A 12 33.49 -9.89 -17.41
N LEU A 13 34.25 -10.45 -16.47
CA LEU A 13 33.81 -10.63 -15.09
C LEU A 13 33.51 -9.30 -14.41
N LEU A 14 34.38 -8.30 -14.58
CA LEU A 14 34.17 -6.94 -14.08
C LEU A 14 32.91 -6.30 -14.71
N GLY A 15 32.70 -6.49 -16.00
CA GLY A 15 31.50 -6.02 -16.70
C GLY A 15 30.21 -6.62 -16.11
N VAL A 16 30.21 -7.93 -15.83
CA VAL A 16 29.06 -8.61 -15.18
C VAL A 16 28.80 -8.04 -13.79
N VAL A 17 29.85 -7.82 -12.99
CA VAL A 17 29.71 -7.23 -11.64
C VAL A 17 29.13 -5.81 -11.71
N ILE A 18 29.66 -4.96 -12.60
CA ILE A 18 29.15 -3.58 -12.78
C ILE A 18 27.69 -3.59 -13.24
N ALA A 19 27.32 -4.48 -14.18
CA ALA A 19 25.94 -4.63 -14.63
C ALA A 19 25.00 -5.07 -13.50
N LEU A 20 25.42 -6.03 -12.67
CA LEU A 20 24.67 -6.49 -11.49
C LEU A 20 24.47 -5.36 -10.48
N VAL A 21 25.53 -4.61 -10.16
CA VAL A 21 25.46 -3.45 -9.28
C VAL A 21 24.49 -2.42 -9.84
N THR A 22 24.63 -2.06 -11.12
CA THR A 22 23.76 -1.07 -11.78
C THR A 22 22.29 -1.50 -11.78
N TYR A 23 22.03 -2.79 -12.03
CA TYR A 23 20.68 -3.35 -11.96
C TYR A 23 20.09 -3.26 -10.55
N ILE A 24 20.86 -3.61 -9.52
CA ILE A 24 20.43 -3.51 -8.11
C ILE A 24 20.14 -2.05 -7.74
N TYR A 25 21.03 -1.13 -8.09
CA TYR A 25 20.84 0.30 -7.82
C TYR A 25 19.63 0.87 -8.57
N SER A 26 19.48 0.57 -9.86
CA SER A 26 18.34 1.01 -10.67
C SER A 26 17.01 0.51 -10.10
N LYS A 27 16.94 -0.78 -9.71
CA LYS A 27 15.76 -1.36 -9.05
C LYS A 27 15.46 -0.69 -7.70
N LYS A 28 16.49 -0.38 -6.91
CA LYS A 28 16.34 0.32 -5.63
C LYS A 28 15.81 1.76 -5.83
N THR A 29 16.35 2.49 -6.81
CA THR A 29 15.89 3.85 -7.15
C THR A 29 14.45 3.85 -7.65
N SER A 30 14.08 2.89 -8.51
CA SER A 30 12.70 2.72 -8.98
C SER A 30 11.74 2.44 -7.83
N LYS A 31 12.12 1.57 -6.88
CA LYS A 31 11.31 1.30 -5.68
C LYS A 31 11.15 2.55 -4.81
N ALA A 32 12.23 3.28 -4.54
CA ALA A 32 12.18 4.49 -3.73
C ALA A 32 11.27 5.56 -4.37
N LYS A 33 11.36 5.72 -5.69
CA LYS A 33 10.47 6.60 -6.46
C LYS A 33 9.01 6.18 -6.34
N PHE A 34 8.72 4.88 -6.47
CA PHE A 34 7.36 4.35 -6.31
C PHE A 34 6.77 4.60 -4.92
N VAL A 35 7.53 4.34 -3.84
CA VAL A 35 7.10 4.63 -2.47
C VAL A 35 6.90 6.14 -2.26
N HIS A 36 7.75 6.96 -2.87
CA HIS A 36 7.59 8.41 -2.85
C HIS A 36 6.31 8.85 -3.56
N GLU A 37 5.97 8.27 -4.72
CA GLU A 37 4.72 8.54 -5.43
C GLU A 37 3.49 8.15 -4.60
N LEU A 38 3.51 7.01 -3.90
CA LEU A 38 2.42 6.64 -2.97
C LEU A 38 2.26 7.63 -1.82
N ASN A 39 3.37 8.12 -1.27
CA ASN A 39 3.34 9.16 -0.24
C ASN A 39 2.85 10.51 -0.79
N LEU A 40 3.24 10.86 -2.02
CA LEU A 40 2.74 12.06 -2.68
C LEU A 40 1.24 11.97 -2.96
N GLU A 41 0.75 10.82 -3.43
CA GLU A 41 -0.68 10.59 -3.66
C GLU A 41 -1.48 10.84 -2.37
N TYR A 42 -1.06 10.24 -1.25
CA TYR A 42 -1.72 10.46 0.03
C TYR A 42 -1.64 11.93 0.50
N ASN A 43 -0.44 12.53 0.49
CA ASN A 43 -0.24 13.87 1.04
C ASN A 43 -0.78 14.99 0.15
N SER A 44 -0.93 14.77 -1.16
CA SER A 44 -1.48 15.76 -2.08
C SER A 44 -3.01 15.69 -2.17
N ASN A 45 -3.60 14.54 -1.81
CA ASN A 45 -5.04 14.37 -1.79
C ASN A 45 -5.65 14.91 -0.48
N LYS A 46 -6.07 16.18 -0.52
CA LYS A 46 -6.69 16.87 0.62
C LYS A 46 -7.87 16.10 1.24
N LYS A 47 -8.62 15.36 0.43
CA LYS A 47 -9.78 14.59 0.91
C LYS A 47 -9.35 13.41 1.76
N TYR A 48 -8.28 12.72 1.37
CA TYR A 48 -7.72 11.62 2.17
C TYR A 48 -7.22 12.12 3.52
N LEU A 49 -6.56 13.29 3.53
CA LEU A 49 -6.14 13.94 4.76
C LEU A 49 -7.33 14.33 5.64
N GLU A 50 -8.39 14.89 5.05
CA GLU A 50 -9.60 15.28 5.78
C GLU A 50 -10.29 14.07 6.42
N ILE A 51 -10.48 12.99 5.64
CA ILE A 51 -11.06 11.74 6.14
C ILE A 51 -10.20 11.19 7.28
N PHE A 52 -8.89 11.08 7.07
CA PHE A 52 -7.99 10.56 8.11
C PHE A 52 -8.01 11.41 9.37
N ASN A 53 -8.02 12.75 9.25
CA ASN A 53 -8.09 13.65 10.41
C ASN A 53 -9.40 13.49 11.18
N LYS A 54 -10.54 13.31 10.50
CA LYS A 54 -11.82 13.02 11.15
C LYS A 54 -11.73 11.70 11.95
N ILE A 55 -11.17 10.64 11.35
CA ILE A 55 -10.93 9.37 12.06
C ILE A 55 -10.04 9.58 13.28
N GLU A 56 -8.95 10.34 13.11
CA GLU A 56 -7.91 10.48 14.12
C GLU A 56 -8.37 11.31 15.32
N TRP A 57 -9.06 12.43 15.08
CA TRP A 57 -9.40 13.43 16.09
C TRP A 57 -10.84 13.33 16.59
N GLU A 58 -11.78 13.02 15.71
CA GLU A 58 -13.21 12.97 16.06
C GLU A 58 -13.62 11.56 16.49
N GLY A 59 -12.95 10.52 15.95
CA GLY A 59 -13.23 9.12 16.29
C GLY A 59 -14.54 8.57 15.74
N GLU A 60 -15.35 9.43 15.13
CA GLU A 60 -16.63 9.15 14.49
C GLU A 60 -16.65 9.78 13.09
N ILE A 61 -17.33 9.13 12.16
CA ILE A 61 -17.51 9.62 10.78
C ILE A 61 -18.92 9.34 10.31
N ASP A 62 -19.60 10.39 9.83
CA ASP A 62 -20.89 10.23 9.18
C ASP A 62 -20.75 9.80 7.71
N LEU A 63 -20.82 8.49 7.47
CA LEU A 63 -20.85 7.89 6.13
C LEU A 63 -22.25 7.90 5.48
N LYS A 64 -23.24 8.60 6.06
CA LYS A 64 -24.59 8.74 5.47
C LYS A 64 -24.66 9.80 4.38
N ASP A 65 -23.74 10.77 4.36
CA ASP A 65 -23.60 11.71 3.25
C ASP A 65 -23.01 10.99 2.03
N GLU A 66 -23.78 10.91 0.94
CA GLU A 66 -23.37 10.23 -0.29
C GLU A 66 -22.10 10.80 -0.91
N ARG A 67 -21.87 12.12 -0.80
CA ARG A 67 -20.65 12.74 -1.34
C ARG A 67 -19.44 12.31 -0.53
N PHE A 68 -19.56 12.38 0.79
CA PHE A 68 -18.50 11.97 1.69
C PHE A 68 -18.21 10.46 1.56
N LYS A 69 -19.26 9.65 1.39
CA LYS A 69 -19.14 8.21 1.14
C LYS A 69 -18.32 7.90 -0.12
N TYR A 70 -18.57 8.58 -1.24
CA TYR A 70 -17.78 8.39 -2.46
C TYR A 70 -16.29 8.74 -2.26
N GLU A 71 -16.02 9.79 -1.49
CA GLU A 71 -14.64 10.17 -1.16
C GLU A 71 -13.96 9.15 -0.23
N ALA A 72 -14.73 8.59 0.72
CA ALA A 72 -14.29 7.50 1.57
C ALA A 72 -14.00 6.22 0.77
N GLU A 73 -14.75 5.91 -0.29
CA GLU A 73 -14.47 4.76 -1.16
C GLU A 73 -13.11 4.85 -1.84
N GLY A 74 -12.73 6.04 -2.34
CA GLY A 74 -11.39 6.28 -2.89
C GLY A 74 -10.28 6.09 -1.85
N PHE A 75 -10.52 6.60 -0.64
CA PHE A 75 -9.61 6.43 0.50
C PHE A 75 -9.44 4.96 0.90
N PHE A 76 -10.53 4.18 0.96
CA PHE A 76 -10.45 2.75 1.25
C PHE A 76 -9.81 1.96 0.11
N ALA A 77 -10.06 2.33 -1.15
CA ALA A 77 -9.39 1.72 -2.30
C ALA A 77 -7.87 1.95 -2.27
N PHE A 78 -7.43 3.15 -1.88
CA PHE A 78 -6.01 3.44 -1.65
C PHE A 78 -5.42 2.49 -0.59
N PHE A 79 -6.07 2.36 0.56
CA PHE A 79 -5.59 1.49 1.63
C PHE A 79 -5.66 -0.01 1.28
N GLU A 80 -6.69 -0.44 0.56
CA GLU A 80 -6.78 -1.79 -0.01
C GLU A 80 -5.58 -2.10 -0.90
N TYR A 81 -5.20 -1.15 -1.76
CA TYR A 81 -4.02 -1.29 -2.61
C TYR A 81 -2.72 -1.33 -1.80
N ILE A 82 -2.56 -0.46 -0.80
CA ILE A 82 -1.40 -0.47 0.10
C ILE A 82 -1.26 -1.82 0.82
N VAL A 83 -2.35 -2.39 1.32
CA VAL A 83 -2.34 -3.71 1.96
C VAL A 83 -2.06 -4.83 0.95
N TYR A 84 -2.61 -4.75 -0.27
CA TYR A 84 -2.27 -5.67 -1.36
C TYR A 84 -0.76 -5.68 -1.63
N LEU A 85 -0.13 -4.50 -1.75
CA LEU A 85 1.31 -4.38 -1.96
C LEU A 85 2.11 -4.98 -0.79
N ARG A 86 1.59 -4.85 0.45
CA ARG A 86 2.20 -5.45 1.64
C ARG A 86 2.12 -6.99 1.58
N PHE A 87 0.95 -7.56 1.31
CA PHE A 87 0.81 -9.02 1.24
C PHE A 87 1.63 -9.64 0.11
N ASN A 88 1.85 -8.92 -0.98
CA ASN A 88 2.72 -9.35 -2.08
C ASN A 88 4.21 -9.07 -1.85
N LYS A 89 4.60 -8.62 -0.66
CA LYS A 89 6.00 -8.30 -0.29
C LYS A 89 6.66 -7.25 -1.19
N ILE A 90 5.87 -6.40 -1.84
CA ILE A 90 6.36 -5.26 -2.62
C ILE A 90 6.71 -4.12 -1.67
N LEU A 91 5.81 -3.84 -0.71
CA LEU A 91 6.09 -2.95 0.43
C LEU A 91 6.67 -3.76 1.60
N HIS A 92 7.90 -3.42 1.96
CA HIS A 92 8.58 -4.00 3.11
C HIS A 92 8.18 -3.26 4.39
N ASP A 93 8.49 -3.84 5.55
CA ASP A 93 8.08 -3.30 6.86
C ASP A 93 8.51 -1.86 7.09
N ASN A 94 9.73 -1.49 6.69
CA ASN A 94 10.22 -0.11 6.83
C ASN A 94 9.39 0.89 6.01
N ASP A 95 9.00 0.51 4.79
CA ASP A 95 8.21 1.37 3.89
C ASP A 95 6.73 1.41 4.31
N PHE A 96 6.24 0.31 4.90
CA PHE A 96 4.86 0.15 5.32
C PHE A 96 4.55 0.80 6.68
N ASN A 97 5.56 1.11 7.48
CA ASN A 97 5.36 1.51 8.89
C ASN A 97 4.44 2.73 9.05
N ILE A 98 4.55 3.73 8.16
CA ILE A 98 3.68 4.90 8.19
C ILE A 98 2.22 4.53 7.90
N TYR A 99 1.99 3.70 6.88
CA TYR A 99 0.66 3.22 6.52
C TYR A 99 0.08 2.27 7.56
N ARG A 100 0.94 1.52 8.26
CA ARG A 100 0.53 0.63 9.36
C ARG A 100 -0.18 1.43 10.46
N TYR A 101 0.42 2.53 10.92
CA TYR A 101 -0.20 3.39 11.93
C TYR A 101 -1.60 3.83 11.47
N MET A 102 -1.68 4.32 10.24
CA MET A 102 -2.93 4.85 9.69
C MET A 102 -3.99 3.76 9.53
N LEU A 103 -3.61 2.60 8.99
CA LEU A 103 -4.48 1.44 8.85
C LEU A 103 -5.05 0.99 10.19
N ILE A 104 -4.23 0.98 11.24
CA ILE A 104 -4.71 0.64 12.59
C ILE A 104 -5.78 1.64 13.01
N ARG A 105 -5.54 2.95 12.90
CA ARG A 105 -6.54 3.98 13.24
C ARG A 105 -7.84 3.79 12.45
N VAL A 106 -7.73 3.67 11.12
CA VAL A 106 -8.85 3.46 10.20
C VAL A 106 -9.67 2.22 10.57
N LEU A 107 -9.01 1.08 10.72
CA LEU A 107 -9.67 -0.21 10.98
C LEU A 107 -10.14 -0.37 12.42
N THR A 108 -9.68 0.48 13.36
CA THR A 108 -10.20 0.52 14.73
C THR A 108 -11.44 1.39 14.89
N CYS A 109 -11.68 2.33 13.98
CA CYS A 109 -12.87 3.19 13.99
C CYS A 109 -14.16 2.37 13.80
N ASN A 110 -15.13 2.56 14.69
CA ASN A 110 -16.35 1.77 14.71
C ASN A 110 -17.23 2.01 13.48
N ASP A 111 -17.39 3.25 13.04
CA ASP A 111 -18.21 3.57 11.86
C ASP A 111 -17.66 2.92 10.59
N ILE A 112 -16.34 2.89 10.46
CA ILE A 112 -15.66 2.24 9.34
C ILE A 112 -15.82 0.72 9.41
N LYS A 113 -15.70 0.11 10.60
CA LYS A 113 -15.97 -1.32 10.78
C LYS A 113 -17.40 -1.67 10.38
N VAL A 114 -18.38 -0.88 10.82
CA VAL A 114 -19.80 -1.08 10.48
C VAL A 114 -20.00 -0.93 8.97
N TYR A 115 -19.40 0.10 8.36
CA TYR A 115 -19.51 0.32 6.92
C TYR A 115 -18.91 -0.82 6.09
N LEU A 116 -17.68 -1.24 6.40
CA LEU A 116 -17.04 -2.36 5.72
C LEU A 116 -17.84 -3.65 5.90
N LYS A 117 -18.46 -3.85 7.07
CA LYS A 117 -19.33 -4.99 7.32
C LYS A 117 -20.61 -4.96 6.48
N GLN A 118 -21.27 -3.80 6.38
CA GLN A 118 -22.44 -3.62 5.52
C GLN A 118 -22.11 -3.90 4.04
N LEU A 119 -20.96 -3.44 3.56
CA LEU A 119 -20.49 -3.72 2.21
C LEU A 119 -20.18 -5.21 1.99
N GLU A 120 -19.62 -5.87 2.99
CA GLU A 120 -19.39 -7.32 2.96
C GLU A 120 -20.71 -8.10 2.87
N ASP A 121 -21.66 -7.78 3.73
CA ASP A 121 -22.96 -8.44 3.77
C ASP A 121 -23.72 -8.21 2.45
N PHE A 122 -23.71 -6.97 1.93
CA PHE A 122 -24.24 -6.66 0.60
C PHE A 122 -23.57 -7.48 -0.50
N SER A 123 -22.24 -7.60 -0.47
CA SER A 123 -21.49 -8.38 -1.46
C SER A 123 -21.87 -9.86 -1.41
N SER A 124 -22.05 -10.40 -0.20
CA SER A 124 -22.47 -11.78 0.03
C SER A 124 -23.89 -12.05 -0.49
N GLU A 125 -24.84 -11.18 -0.15
CA GLU A 125 -26.23 -11.27 -0.60
C GLU A 125 -26.35 -11.23 -2.13
N ARG A 126 -25.58 -10.34 -2.76
CA ARG A 126 -25.55 -10.17 -4.21
C ARG A 126 -24.66 -11.18 -4.93
N LYS A 127 -23.94 -12.04 -4.20
CA LYS A 127 -22.96 -13.00 -4.73
C LYS A 127 -21.89 -12.33 -5.60
N ILE A 128 -21.46 -11.13 -5.21
CA ILE A 128 -20.37 -10.40 -5.84
C ILE A 128 -19.14 -10.41 -4.93
N ASN A 129 -17.97 -10.13 -5.51
CA ASN A 129 -16.73 -10.09 -4.74
C ASN A 129 -16.69 -8.85 -3.84
N PHE A 130 -16.34 -9.05 -2.58
CA PHE A 130 -16.10 -7.96 -1.65
C PHE A 130 -14.86 -7.15 -2.07
N PRO A 131 -14.99 -5.83 -2.32
CA PRO A 131 -13.90 -5.04 -2.90
C PRO A 131 -12.71 -4.80 -1.96
N TYR A 132 -12.90 -4.97 -0.64
CA TYR A 132 -11.89 -4.65 0.39
C TYR A 132 -11.35 -5.90 1.10
N LEU A 133 -11.12 -6.97 0.33
CA LEU A 133 -10.70 -8.27 0.84
C LEU A 133 -9.37 -8.20 1.60
N ASN A 134 -8.41 -7.43 1.11
CA ASN A 134 -7.10 -7.31 1.77
C ASN A 134 -7.23 -6.53 3.07
N LEU A 135 -8.03 -5.47 3.14
CA LEU A 135 -8.33 -4.76 4.38
C LEU A 135 -8.97 -5.68 5.42
N LYS A 136 -9.96 -6.49 5.02
CA LYS A 136 -10.55 -7.50 5.91
C LYS A 136 -9.50 -8.47 6.43
N ARG A 137 -8.72 -9.07 5.53
CA ARG A 137 -7.66 -10.01 5.88
C ARG A 137 -6.63 -9.38 6.82
N TYR A 138 -6.27 -8.12 6.61
CA TYR A 138 -5.34 -7.40 7.48
C TYR A 138 -5.93 -7.20 8.88
N SER A 139 -7.19 -6.76 8.98
CA SER A 139 -7.88 -6.61 10.25
C SER A 139 -7.90 -7.92 11.04
N GLU A 140 -8.23 -9.04 10.38
CA GLU A 140 -8.30 -10.36 11.03
C GLU A 140 -6.95 -10.91 11.50
N LEU A 141 -5.85 -10.56 10.82
CA LEU A 141 -4.52 -11.05 11.14
C LEU A 141 -3.82 -10.22 12.21
N TYR A 142 -4.09 -8.92 12.29
CA TYR A 142 -3.27 -7.98 13.05
C TYR A 142 -4.04 -7.18 14.11
N LEU A 143 -5.38 -7.22 14.13
CA LEU A 143 -6.21 -6.42 15.04
C LEU A 143 -7.19 -7.24 15.91
N LYS A 144 -7.06 -8.57 15.94
CA LYS A 144 -7.85 -9.44 16.82
C LYS A 144 -7.35 -9.42 18.26
#